data_AF-A0A6J1NZS3-F1
#
_entry.id   AF-A0A6J1NZS3-F1
#
_cell.length_a   1.000
_cell.length_b   1.000
_cell.length_c   1.000
_cell.angle_alpha   90.00
_cell.angle_beta   90.00
_cell.angle_gamma   90.00
#
_symmetry.space_group_name_H-M   'P 1'
#
loop_
_entity.id
_entity.type
_entity.pdbx_description
1 polymer ?
#
loop_
_entity_poly.entity_id
_entity_poly.type
_entity_poly.pdbx_seq_one_letter_code
_entity_poly.pdbx_strand_id
1 'polypeptide(L)'
;METLYHQTTQLIQETTNLFHKLENSPDWEGIENAIQSKINAISANCERLDVLVFKVPINERPMAKMRVDQLKYDNKHIQASLNNAASKRRRREQEKIEREQLLSRRFGHDHTEITVDYLGQEQSSLQNSHRNVDEMLHTGSNILQTLRYNRDTLKGAHKRLIDLANTLGLSNATISLIERRVSQDKYVLFGGMLVTLTVIVLVIIYIV
;
A
#
# COMPACT_ATOMS: atom_id res chain seq x y z
N MET A 1 -4.92 -19.80 -10.00
CA MET A 1 -4.70 -18.62 -9.14
C MET A 1 -3.39 -18.75 -8.39
N GLU A 2 -3.16 -19.85 -7.68
CA GLU A 2 -1.94 -20.05 -6.87
C GLU A 2 -0.63 -20.02 -7.66
N THR A 3 -0.61 -20.60 -8.86
CA THR A 3 0.57 -20.61 -9.74
C THR A 3 1.01 -19.20 -10.14
N LEU A 4 0.07 -18.36 -10.60
CA LEU A 4 0.31 -16.96 -10.93
C LEU A 4 0.70 -16.13 -9.69
N TYR A 5 0.15 -16.46 -8.53
CA TYR A 5 0.53 -15.81 -7.28
C TYR A 5 1.99 -16.09 -6.92
N HIS A 6 2.42 -17.37 -6.93
CA HIS A 6 3.81 -17.75 -6.67
C HIS A 6 4.78 -17.13 -7.69
N GLN A 7 4.42 -17.15 -8.98
CA GLN A 7 5.21 -16.51 -10.03
C GLN A 7 5.37 -15.00 -9.78
N THR A 8 4.31 -14.34 -9.34
CA THR A 8 4.35 -12.89 -9.04
C THR A 8 5.21 -12.60 -7.82
N THR A 9 5.12 -13.42 -6.77
CA THR A 9 5.99 -13.31 -5.58
C THR A 9 7.46 -13.54 -5.94
N GLN A 10 7.76 -14.52 -6.80
CA GLN A 10 9.13 -14.75 -7.28
C GLN A 10 9.66 -13.54 -8.07
N LEU A 11 8.85 -12.97 -8.96
CA LEU A 11 9.20 -11.76 -9.71
C LEU A 11 9.48 -10.57 -8.79
N ILE A 12 8.72 -10.42 -7.71
CA ILE A 12 8.97 -9.40 -6.68
C ILE A 12 10.35 -9.60 -6.05
N GLN A 13 10.68 -10.82 -5.62
CA GLN A 13 11.97 -11.11 -5.00
C GLN A 13 13.15 -10.90 -5.97
N GLU A 14 13.00 -11.30 -7.23
CA GLU A 14 13.99 -11.01 -8.27
C GLU A 14 14.17 -9.51 -8.50
N THR A 15 13.07 -8.74 -8.46
CA THR A 15 13.12 -7.29 -8.60
C THR A 15 13.88 -6.66 -7.44
N THR A 16 13.64 -7.09 -6.20
CA THR A 16 14.41 -6.64 -5.02
C THR A 16 15.90 -6.97 -5.14
N ASN A 17 16.25 -8.15 -5.66
CA ASN A 17 17.66 -8.50 -5.91
C ASN A 17 18.30 -7.61 -6.99
N LEU A 18 17.55 -7.22 -8.03
CA LEU A 18 18.03 -6.25 -9.02
C LEU A 18 18.23 -4.85 -8.42
N PHE A 19 17.39 -4.41 -7.49
CA PHE A 19 17.62 -3.17 -6.74
C PHE A 19 18.94 -3.22 -5.95
N HIS A 20 19.25 -4.34 -5.33
CA HIS A 20 20.52 -4.52 -4.61
C HIS A 20 21.73 -4.46 -5.55
N LYS A 21 21.57 -4.95 -6.79
CA LYS A 21 22.60 -4.83 -7.85
C LYS A 21 22.70 -3.42 -8.41
N LEU A 22 21.59 -2.68 -8.50
CA LEU A 22 21.54 -1.29 -8.96
C LEU A 22 22.37 -0.36 -8.07
N GLU A 23 22.48 -0.66 -6.78
CA GLU A 23 23.29 0.13 -5.84
C GLU A 23 24.79 -0.14 -5.97
N ASN A 24 25.18 -1.34 -6.41
CA ASN A 24 26.58 -1.80 -6.44
C ASN A 24 27.21 -1.84 -7.84
N SER A 25 26.42 -1.73 -8.91
CA SER A 25 26.89 -1.90 -10.29
C SER A 25 26.94 -0.58 -11.08
N PRO A 26 27.95 -0.37 -11.94
CA PRO A 26 28.06 0.79 -12.81
C PRO A 26 27.11 0.76 -14.01
N ASP A 27 26.58 -0.40 -14.42
CA ASP A 27 25.56 -0.52 -15.47
C ASP A 27 24.16 -0.33 -14.89
N TRP A 28 23.85 0.92 -14.55
CA TRP A 28 22.58 1.24 -13.89
C TRP A 28 21.41 1.34 -14.84
N GLU A 29 21.64 1.78 -16.07
CA GLU A 29 20.59 1.98 -17.07
C GLU A 29 20.01 0.64 -17.54
N GLY A 30 20.88 -0.36 -17.76
CA GLY A 30 20.43 -1.72 -18.08
C GLY A 30 19.63 -2.36 -16.95
N ILE A 31 20.06 -2.17 -15.71
CA ILE A 31 19.37 -2.71 -14.52
C ILE A 31 18.03 -1.99 -14.29
N GLU A 32 17.97 -0.67 -14.47
CA GLU A 32 16.74 0.12 -14.34
C GLU A 32 15.69 -0.31 -15.37
N ASN A 33 16.09 -0.48 -16.63
CA ASN A 33 15.22 -1.01 -17.68
C ASN A 33 14.74 -2.44 -17.38
N ALA A 34 15.62 -3.30 -16.85
CA ALA A 34 15.24 -4.65 -16.43
C ALA A 34 14.23 -4.65 -15.27
N ILE A 35 14.43 -3.77 -14.27
CA ILE A 35 13.49 -3.57 -13.16
C ILE A 35 12.14 -3.08 -13.69
N GLN A 36 12.12 -2.08 -14.58
CA GLN A 36 10.89 -1.55 -15.15
C GLN A 36 10.12 -2.63 -15.95
N SER A 37 10.83 -3.46 -16.72
CA SER A 37 10.21 -4.59 -17.43
C SER A 37 9.60 -5.60 -16.45
N LYS A 38 10.24 -5.90 -15.31
CA LYS A 38 9.69 -6.80 -14.29
C LYS A 38 8.49 -6.17 -13.57
N ILE A 39 8.51 -4.88 -13.28
CA ILE A 39 7.37 -4.17 -12.70
C ILE A 39 6.15 -4.24 -13.63
N ASN A 40 6.34 -4.03 -14.93
CA ASN A 40 5.28 -4.16 -15.92
C ASN A 40 4.70 -5.59 -15.97
N ALA A 41 5.55 -6.61 -15.90
CA ALA A 41 5.12 -8.01 -15.84
C ALA A 41 4.34 -8.33 -14.55
N ILE A 42 4.78 -7.82 -13.40
CA ILE A 42 4.07 -7.97 -12.12
C ILE A 42 2.69 -7.27 -12.20
N SER A 43 2.61 -6.07 -12.77
CA SER A 43 1.34 -5.35 -12.95
C SER A 43 0.36 -6.15 -13.82
N ALA A 44 0.81 -6.67 -14.96
CA ALA A 44 -0.01 -7.51 -15.83
C ALA A 44 -0.48 -8.80 -15.14
N ASN A 45 0.37 -9.41 -14.30
CA ASN A 45 -0.02 -10.58 -13.51
C ASN A 45 -1.04 -10.23 -12.41
N CYS A 46 -0.91 -9.09 -11.75
CA CYS A 46 -1.90 -8.60 -10.78
C CYS A 46 -3.26 -8.34 -11.42
N GLU A 47 -3.32 -7.77 -12.62
CA GLU A 47 -4.58 -7.58 -13.37
C GLU A 47 -5.22 -8.93 -13.75
N ARG A 48 -4.43 -9.91 -14.17
CA ARG A 48 -4.92 -11.28 -14.42
C ARG A 48 -5.42 -11.95 -13.15
N LEU A 49 -4.72 -11.75 -12.03
CA LEU A 49 -5.12 -12.27 -10.72
C LEU A 49 -6.44 -11.64 -10.26
N ASP A 50 -6.67 -10.34 -10.47
CA ASP A 50 -7.96 -9.69 -10.20
C ASP A 50 -9.12 -10.37 -10.92
N VAL A 51 -8.95 -10.68 -12.21
CA VAL A 51 -9.97 -11.41 -12.98
C VAL A 51 -10.21 -12.81 -12.40
N LEU A 52 -9.14 -13.47 -11.96
CA LEU A 52 -9.23 -14.80 -11.35
C LEU A 52 -9.88 -14.78 -9.95
N VAL A 53 -9.79 -13.68 -9.20
CA VAL A 53 -10.48 -13.51 -7.90
C VAL A 53 -11.99 -13.68 -8.05
N PHE A 54 -12.58 -13.21 -9.15
CA PHE A 54 -14.02 -13.38 -9.41
C PHE A 54 -14.42 -14.83 -9.71
N LYS A 55 -13.47 -15.69 -10.12
CA LYS A 55 -13.71 -17.12 -10.43
C LYS A 55 -13.64 -18.04 -9.20
N VAL A 56 -13.17 -17.54 -8.06
CA VAL A 56 -13.05 -18.29 -6.80
C VAL A 56 -14.40 -18.37 -6.06
N PRO A 57 -14.69 -19.42 -5.25
CA PRO A 57 -15.92 -19.51 -4.46
C PRO A 57 -16.10 -18.31 -3.53
N ILE A 58 -17.35 -17.89 -3.29
CA ILE A 58 -17.69 -16.68 -2.52
C ILE A 58 -17.00 -16.62 -1.15
N ASN A 59 -16.82 -17.78 -0.49
CA ASN A 59 -16.19 -17.88 0.82
C ASN A 59 -14.68 -17.56 0.82
N GLU A 60 -13.99 -17.78 -0.30
CA GLU A 60 -12.52 -17.58 -0.41
C GLU A 60 -12.15 -16.29 -1.17
N ARG A 61 -13.11 -15.67 -1.87
CA ARG A 61 -12.94 -14.37 -2.55
C ARG A 61 -12.32 -13.26 -1.68
N PRO A 62 -12.72 -13.03 -0.42
CA PRO A 62 -12.13 -11.96 0.38
C PRO A 62 -10.65 -12.19 0.66
N MET A 63 -10.25 -13.43 0.95
CA MET A 63 -8.84 -13.79 1.17
C MET A 63 -8.02 -13.68 -0.11
N ALA A 64 -8.55 -14.14 -1.23
CA ALA A 64 -7.90 -14.02 -2.53
C ALA A 64 -7.72 -12.55 -2.94
N LYS A 65 -8.74 -11.70 -2.72
CA LYS A 65 -8.68 -10.27 -2.98
C LYS A 65 -7.62 -9.58 -2.14
N MET A 66 -7.58 -9.87 -0.84
CA MET A 66 -6.56 -9.33 0.07
C MET A 66 -5.14 -9.65 -0.40
N ARG A 67 -4.89 -10.88 -0.85
CA ARG A 67 -3.59 -11.30 -1.40
C ARG A 67 -3.21 -10.53 -2.67
N VAL A 68 -4.16 -10.29 -3.57
CA VAL A 68 -3.90 -9.50 -4.80
C VAL A 68 -3.66 -8.03 -4.46
N ASP A 69 -4.41 -7.48 -3.52
CA ASP A 69 -4.23 -6.09 -3.07
C ASP A 69 -2.86 -5.90 -2.39
N GLN A 70 -2.37 -6.90 -1.65
CA GLN A 70 -1.00 -6.89 -1.10
C GLN A 70 0.05 -6.85 -2.23
N LEU A 71 -0.07 -7.70 -3.25
CA LEU A 71 0.87 -7.70 -4.39
C LEU A 71 0.88 -6.37 -5.15
N LYS A 72 -0.29 -5.73 -5.30
CA LYS A 72 -0.39 -4.39 -5.90
C LYS A 72 0.29 -3.32 -5.05
N TYR A 73 0.14 -3.40 -3.73
CA TYR A 73 0.82 -2.50 -2.81
C TYR A 73 2.34 -2.63 -2.95
N ASP A 74 2.85 -3.86 -2.95
CA ASP A 74 4.28 -4.14 -3.10
C ASP A 74 4.79 -3.63 -4.46
N ASN A 75 4.05 -3.85 -5.55
CA ASN A 75 4.41 -3.34 -6.88
C ASN A 75 4.49 -1.80 -6.91
N LYS A 76 3.52 -1.10 -6.31
CA LYS A 76 3.55 0.36 -6.19
C LYS A 76 4.74 0.85 -5.38
N HIS A 77 5.08 0.16 -4.29
CA HIS A 77 6.24 0.49 -3.46
C HIS A 77 7.56 0.35 -4.24
N ILE A 78 7.68 -0.74 -5.01
CA ILE A 78 8.84 -0.99 -5.88
C ILE A 78 8.96 0.11 -6.96
N GLN A 79 7.86 0.49 -7.61
CA GLN A 79 7.86 1.59 -8.59
C GLN A 79 8.27 2.93 -7.97
N ALA A 80 7.77 3.24 -6.76
CA ALA A 80 8.16 4.46 -6.05
C ALA A 80 9.65 4.46 -5.68
N SER A 81 10.18 3.30 -5.28
CA SER A 81 11.60 3.12 -4.99
C SER A 81 12.48 3.32 -6.22
N LEU A 82 12.04 2.85 -7.39
CA LEU A 82 12.73 3.10 -8.67
C LEU A 82 12.80 4.59 -8.99
N ASN A 83 11.65 5.28 -8.93
CA ASN A 83 11.56 6.70 -9.23
C ASN A 83 12.43 7.54 -8.28
N ASN A 84 12.47 7.17 -6.99
CA ASN A 84 13.33 7.82 -6.00
C ASN A 84 14.82 7.57 -6.26
N ALA A 85 15.19 6.36 -6.68
CA ALA A 85 16.57 6.07 -7.06
C ALA A 85 17.01 6.89 -8.29
N ALA A 86 16.14 6.98 -9.30
CA ALA A 86 16.37 7.78 -10.50
C ALA A 86 16.46 9.29 -10.19
N SER A 87 15.55 9.83 -9.39
CA SER A 87 15.56 11.25 -9.01
C SER A 87 16.79 11.62 -8.18
N LYS A 88 17.19 10.76 -7.24
CA LYS A 88 18.42 10.94 -6.44
C LYS A 88 19.68 10.94 -7.31
N ARG A 89 19.70 10.15 -8.38
CA ARG A 89 20.80 10.14 -9.36
C ARG A 89 20.84 11.42 -10.19
N ARG A 90 19.71 11.82 -10.78
CA ARG A 90 19.61 13.10 -11.53
C ARG A 90 20.04 14.29 -10.70
N ARG A 91 19.63 14.32 -9.42
CA ARG A 91 20.05 15.37 -8.49
C ARG A 91 21.56 15.38 -8.26
N ARG A 92 22.19 14.22 -8.05
CA ARG A 92 23.66 14.12 -7.89
C ARG A 92 24.41 14.55 -9.16
N GLU A 93 23.86 14.26 -10.33
CA GLU A 93 24.45 14.66 -11.60
C GLU A 93 24.35 16.18 -11.82
N GLN A 94 23.20 16.78 -11.52
CA GLN A 94 23.02 18.23 -11.51
C GLN A 94 23.98 18.92 -10.52
N GLU A 95 24.09 18.41 -9.28
CA GLU A 95 25.02 18.93 -8.27
C GLU A 95 26.49 18.86 -8.73
N LYS A 96 26.88 17.83 -9.49
CA LYS A 96 28.22 17.73 -10.08
C LYS A 96 28.44 18.76 -11.19
N ILE A 97 27.48 18.90 -12.10
CA ILE A 97 27.54 19.88 -13.19
C ILE A 97 27.62 21.31 -12.64
N GLU A 98 26.77 21.64 -11.66
CA GLU A 98 26.81 22.93 -10.97
C GLU A 98 28.15 23.16 -10.28
N ARG A 99 28.67 22.15 -9.58
CA ARG A 99 30.00 22.22 -8.94
C ARG A 99 31.12 22.46 -9.95
N GLU A 100 31.09 21.79 -11.10
CA GLU A 100 32.07 21.99 -12.17
C GLU A 100 31.97 23.40 -12.78
N GLN A 101 30.76 23.92 -12.98
CA GLN A 101 30.55 25.29 -13.46
C GLN A 101 31.06 26.35 -12.45
N LEU A 102 30.91 26.10 -11.15
CA LEU A 102 31.46 26.97 -10.11
C LEU A 102 33.00 26.90 -10.06
N LEU A 103 33.56 25.71 -10.28
CA LEU A 103 35.01 25.52 -10.36
C LEU A 103 35.60 26.18 -11.61
N SER A 104 34.93 26.08 -12.77
CA SER A 104 35.38 26.71 -14.01
C SER A 104 35.32 28.24 -13.94
N ARG A 105 34.37 28.82 -13.21
CA ARG A 105 34.33 30.28 -12.97
C ARG A 105 35.49 30.79 -12.10
N ARG A 106 36.02 29.99 -11.17
CA ARG A 106 37.01 30.46 -10.19
C ARG A 106 38.45 30.59 -10.72
N PHE A 107 38.78 29.93 -11.83
CA PHE A 107 40.13 29.92 -12.39
C PHE A 107 40.32 30.83 -13.63
N GLY A 108 39.30 31.61 -14.00
CA GLY A 108 39.40 32.66 -15.01
C GLY A 108 40.01 33.94 -14.43
N HIS A 109 41.17 34.31 -14.96
CA HIS A 109 41.94 35.51 -14.61
C HIS A 109 41.23 36.77 -15.13
N ASP A 110 40.36 37.39 -14.34
CA ASP A 110 39.97 38.81 -14.55
C ASP A 110 39.39 39.43 -13.28
N HIS A 111 40.24 40.15 -12.53
CA HIS A 111 39.90 40.69 -11.20
C HIS A 111 39.23 42.06 -11.21
N THR A 112 38.82 42.58 -12.37
CA THR A 112 38.22 43.93 -12.48
C THR A 112 36.74 43.98 -12.86
N GLU A 113 36.10 42.85 -13.20
CA GLU A 113 34.63 42.77 -13.38
C GLU A 113 33.86 42.35 -12.10
N ILE A 114 34.59 41.90 -11.07
CA ILE A 114 34.04 41.22 -9.88
C ILE A 114 33.15 42.13 -9.02
N THR A 115 33.29 43.46 -9.08
CA THR A 115 32.49 44.39 -8.26
C THR A 115 31.11 44.69 -8.82
N VAL A 116 30.90 44.59 -10.14
CA VAL A 116 29.58 44.83 -10.76
C VAL A 116 28.72 43.57 -10.75
N ASP A 117 29.33 42.39 -10.96
CA ASP A 117 28.63 41.10 -10.92
C ASP A 117 28.24 40.69 -9.49
N TYR A 118 28.99 41.11 -8.46
CA TYR A 118 28.65 40.85 -7.05
C TYR A 118 27.32 41.48 -6.63
N LEU A 119 27.03 42.72 -7.05
CA LEU A 119 25.75 43.39 -6.76
C LEU A 119 24.58 42.77 -7.55
N GLY A 120 24.80 42.39 -8.81
CA GLY A 120 23.79 41.66 -9.61
C GLY A 120 23.51 40.25 -9.07
N GLN A 121 24.55 39.58 -8.55
CA GLN A 121 24.44 38.28 -7.90
C GLN A 121 23.79 38.39 -6.53
N GLU A 122 24.02 39.45 -5.75
CA GLU A 122 23.35 39.70 -4.48
C GLU A 122 21.85 39.95 -4.69
N GLN A 123 21.48 40.77 -5.69
CA GLN A 123 20.08 40.98 -6.10
C GLN A 123 19.41 39.66 -6.52
N SER A 124 20.11 38.86 -7.34
CA SER A 124 19.61 37.55 -7.79
C SER A 124 19.51 36.55 -6.65
N SER A 125 20.47 36.57 -5.72
CA SER A 125 20.48 35.74 -4.51
C SER A 125 19.34 36.12 -3.56
N LEU A 126 19.06 37.41 -3.38
CA LEU A 126 17.91 37.90 -2.63
C LEU A 126 16.61 37.48 -3.30
N GLN A 127 16.49 37.59 -4.63
CA GLN A 127 15.30 37.18 -5.36
C GLN A 127 15.08 35.65 -5.31
N ASN A 128 16.17 34.87 -5.41
CA ASN A 128 16.14 33.42 -5.24
C ASN A 128 15.81 33.02 -3.80
N SER A 129 16.31 33.75 -2.81
CA SER A 129 15.97 33.54 -1.40
C SER A 129 14.50 33.85 -1.13
N HIS A 130 13.98 34.93 -1.72
CA HIS A 130 12.56 35.29 -1.59
C HIS A 130 11.65 34.23 -2.21
N ARG A 131 12.01 33.72 -3.40
CA ARG A 131 11.30 32.60 -4.04
C ARG A 131 11.36 31.32 -3.22
N ASN A 132 12.52 30.97 -2.66
CA ASN A 132 12.66 29.80 -1.79
C ASN A 132 11.82 29.94 -0.51
N VAL A 133 11.79 31.13 0.09
CA VAL A 133 10.95 31.42 1.27
C VAL A 133 9.47 31.30 0.91
N ASP A 134 9.03 31.84 -0.23
CA ASP A 134 7.65 31.74 -0.69
C ASP A 134 7.26 30.28 -0.97
N GLU A 135 8.15 29.49 -1.58
CA GLU A 135 7.94 28.06 -1.81
C GLU A 135 7.87 27.27 -0.49
N MET A 136 8.71 27.64 0.50
CA MET A 136 8.68 27.03 1.83
C MET A 136 7.42 27.40 2.60
N LEU A 137 6.93 28.64 2.51
CA LEU A 137 5.66 29.08 3.09
C LEU A 137 4.47 28.37 2.45
N HIS A 138 4.47 28.25 1.12
CA HIS A 138 3.46 27.51 0.39
C HIS A 138 3.44 26.03 0.77
N THR A 139 4.62 25.42 0.89
CA THR A 139 4.77 24.03 1.36
C THR A 139 4.28 23.87 2.80
N GLY A 140 4.62 24.81 3.69
CA GLY A 140 4.15 24.83 5.08
C GLY A 140 2.62 24.93 5.19
N SER A 141 2.01 25.78 4.36
CA SER A 141 0.55 25.91 4.26
C SER A 141 -0.11 24.60 3.81
N ASN A 142 0.44 23.94 2.78
CA ASN A 142 -0.06 22.66 2.29
C ASN A 142 0.06 21.53 3.33
N ILE A 143 1.16 21.51 4.10
CA ILE A 143 1.34 20.55 5.20
C ILE A 143 0.30 20.80 6.29
N LEU A 144 0.08 22.06 6.70
CA LEU A 144 -0.95 22.42 7.68
C LEU A 144 -2.36 22.04 7.21
N GLN A 145 -2.68 22.27 5.94
CA GLN A 145 -3.95 21.86 5.35
C GLN A 145 -4.12 20.34 5.34
N THR A 146 -3.06 19.60 5.02
CA THR A 146 -3.04 18.13 5.05
C THR A 146 -3.21 17.59 6.47
N LEU A 147 -2.55 18.19 7.46
CA LEU A 147 -2.71 17.84 8.87
C LEU A 147 -4.14 18.08 9.35
N ARG A 148 -4.76 19.19 8.93
CA ARG A 148 -6.16 19.49 9.22
C ARG A 148 -7.10 18.45 8.58
N TYR A 149 -6.87 18.11 7.31
CA TYR A 149 -7.63 17.08 6.60
C TYR A 149 -7.50 15.69 7.27
N ASN A 150 -6.29 15.31 7.68
CA ASN A 150 -6.03 14.06 8.39
C ASN A 150 -6.77 14.02 9.73
N ARG A 151 -6.81 15.13 10.47
CA ARG A 151 -7.59 15.23 11.71
C ARG A 151 -9.08 15.01 11.48
N ASP A 152 -9.65 15.63 10.44
CA ASP A 152 -11.07 15.45 10.11
C ASP A 152 -11.38 14.04 9.62
N THR A 153 -10.46 13.42 8.87
CA THR A 153 -10.55 12.02 8.45
C THR A 153 -10.50 11.06 9.65
N LEU A 154 -9.57 11.27 10.60
CA LEU A 154 -9.48 10.48 11.83
C LEU A 154 -10.75 10.63 12.69
N LYS A 155 -11.29 11.84 12.81
CA LYS A 155 -12.59 12.05 13.48
C LYS A 155 -13.72 11.28 12.79
N GLY A 156 -13.75 11.30 11.46
CA GLY A 156 -14.72 10.52 10.67
C GLY A 156 -14.56 9.02 10.87
N ALA A 157 -13.33 8.50 10.88
CA ALA A 157 -13.03 7.10 11.14
C ALA A 157 -13.41 6.70 12.58
N HIS A 158 -13.12 7.54 13.58
CA HIS A 158 -13.51 7.30 14.97
C HIS A 158 -15.03 7.26 15.13
N LYS A 159 -15.76 8.20 14.48
CA LYS A 159 -17.22 8.19 14.46
C LYS A 159 -17.77 6.90 13.82
N ARG A 160 -17.21 6.47 12.69
CA ARG A 160 -17.55 5.20 12.05
C ARG A 160 -17.23 3.99 12.92
N LEU A 161 -16.13 4.02 13.67
CA LEU A 161 -15.78 2.95 14.62
C LEU A 161 -16.76 2.90 15.80
N ILE A 162 -17.19 4.04 16.33
CA ILE A 162 -18.25 4.10 17.35
C ILE A 162 -19.56 3.55 16.78
N ASP A 163 -19.95 3.96 15.57
CA ASP A 163 -21.15 3.46 14.91
C ASP A 163 -21.05 1.95 14.67
N LEU A 164 -19.89 1.45 14.22
CA LEU A 164 -19.62 0.02 14.07
C LEU A 164 -19.67 -0.71 15.42
N ALA A 165 -19.08 -0.16 16.49
CA ALA A 165 -19.15 -0.74 17.83
C ALA A 165 -20.59 -0.81 18.35
N ASN A 166 -21.40 0.21 18.10
CA ASN A 166 -22.83 0.21 18.41
C ASN A 166 -23.59 -0.86 17.60
N THR A 167 -23.28 -1.03 16.31
CA THR A 167 -23.89 -2.09 15.48
C THR A 167 -23.39 -3.50 15.81
N LEU A 168 -22.14 -3.67 16.20
CA LEU A 168 -21.56 -4.95 16.63
C LEU A 168 -22.06 -5.34 18.02
N GLY A 169 -22.31 -4.36 18.90
CA GLY A 169 -23.02 -4.56 20.17
C GLY A 169 -24.44 -5.12 19.97
N LEU A 170 -25.15 -4.66 18.94
CA LEU A 170 -26.42 -5.24 18.50
C LEU A 170 -26.25 -6.60 17.79
N SER A 171 -25.15 -6.80 17.06
CA SER A 171 -24.84 -8.06 16.38
C SER A 171 -24.67 -9.23 17.37
N ASN A 172 -24.04 -9.01 18.52
CA ASN A 172 -23.96 -10.04 19.58
C ASN A 172 -25.34 -10.49 20.07
N ALA A 173 -26.32 -9.58 20.18
CA ALA A 173 -27.69 -9.95 20.50
C ALA A 173 -28.32 -10.81 19.39
N THR A 174 -28.06 -10.49 18.11
CA THR A 174 -28.55 -11.31 16.99
C THR A 174 -27.82 -12.65 16.82
N ILE A 175 -26.52 -12.72 17.08
CA ILE A 175 -25.71 -13.94 17.08
C ILE A 175 -26.18 -14.87 18.22
N SER A 176 -26.42 -14.31 19.41
CA SER A 176 -27.03 -15.04 20.54
C SER A 176 -28.43 -15.59 20.21
N LEU A 177 -29.25 -14.81 19.49
CA LEU A 177 -30.57 -15.25 19.03
C LEU A 177 -30.52 -16.35 17.97
N ILE A 178 -29.42 -16.49 17.22
CA ILE A 178 -29.22 -17.56 16.24
C ILE A 178 -28.73 -18.84 16.95
N GLU A 179 -27.76 -18.71 17.86
CA GLU A 179 -27.18 -19.84 18.59
C GLU A 179 -28.23 -20.55 19.48
N ARG A 180 -29.17 -19.78 20.06
CA ARG A 180 -30.30 -20.33 20.82
C ARG A 180 -31.25 -21.19 19.98
N ARG A 181 -31.43 -20.88 18.69
CA ARG A 181 -32.30 -21.66 17.78
C ARG A 181 -31.70 -23.03 17.47
N VAL A 182 -30.38 -23.09 17.27
CA VAL A 182 -29.66 -24.36 17.03
C VAL A 182 -29.63 -25.22 18.30
N SER A 183 -29.46 -24.60 19.47
CA SER A 183 -29.49 -25.33 20.75
C SER A 183 -30.88 -25.93 21.01
N GLN A 184 -31.95 -25.17 20.78
CA GLN A 184 -33.32 -25.68 20.90
C GLN A 184 -33.62 -26.82 19.93
N ASP A 185 -33.16 -26.73 18.68
CA ASP A 185 -33.34 -27.79 17.70
C ASP A 185 -32.72 -29.12 18.17
N LYS A 186 -31.53 -29.06 18.80
CA LYS A 186 -30.89 -30.24 19.40
C LYS A 186 -31.73 -30.89 20.50
N TYR A 187 -32.38 -30.10 21.35
CA TYR A 187 -33.25 -30.62 22.42
C TYR A 187 -34.54 -31.25 21.86
N VAL A 188 -35.14 -30.64 20.82
CA VAL A 188 -36.33 -31.18 20.15
C VAL A 188 -36.02 -32.52 19.49
N LEU A 189 -34.86 -32.63 18.81
CA LEU A 189 -34.40 -33.87 18.19
C LEU A 189 -34.19 -34.99 19.20
N PHE A 190 -33.53 -34.69 20.33
CA PHE A 190 -33.29 -35.68 21.39
C PHE A 190 -34.60 -36.10 22.09
N GLY A 191 -35.53 -35.16 22.27
CA GLY A 191 -36.87 -35.44 22.79
C GLY A 191 -37.67 -36.38 21.89
N GLY A 192 -37.68 -36.13 20.58
CA GLY A 192 -38.35 -37.00 19.60
C GLY A 192 -37.76 -38.42 19.56
N MET A 193 -36.45 -38.55 19.68
CA MET A 193 -35.78 -39.86 19.74
C MET A 193 -36.18 -40.64 21.00
N LEU A 194 -36.26 -40.00 22.17
CA LEU A 194 -36.69 -40.68 23.41
C LEU A 194 -38.15 -41.10 23.38
N VAL A 195 -39.04 -40.25 22.85
CA VAL A 195 -40.47 -40.56 22.75
C VAL A 195 -40.70 -41.76 21.84
N THR A 196 -40.05 -41.78 20.66
CA THR A 196 -40.17 -42.91 19.73
C THR A 196 -39.64 -44.22 20.32
N LEU A 197 -38.51 -44.18 21.04
CA LEU A 197 -37.98 -45.33 21.77
C LEU A 197 -38.96 -45.84 22.84
N THR A 198 -39.56 -44.93 23.61
CA THR A 198 -40.52 -45.29 24.67
C THR A 198 -41.76 -45.96 24.10
N VAL A 199 -42.28 -45.46 22.98
CA VAL A 199 -43.44 -46.06 22.28
C VAL A 199 -43.11 -47.47 21.80
N ILE A 200 -41.93 -47.69 21.19
CA ILE A 200 -41.50 -49.02 20.73
C ILE A 200 -41.42 -50.00 21.90
N VAL A 201 -40.80 -49.59 23.02
CA VAL A 201 -40.68 -50.45 24.22
C VAL A 201 -42.04 -50.81 24.80
N LEU A 202 -42.96 -49.84 24.90
CA LEU A 202 -44.32 -50.10 25.39
C LEU A 202 -45.08 -51.08 24.49
N VAL A 203 -44.96 -50.94 23.17
CA VAL A 203 -45.58 -51.86 22.21
C VAL A 203 -45.04 -53.27 22.39
N ILE A 204 -43.72 -53.44 22.55
CA ILE A 204 -43.10 -54.75 22.78
C ILE A 204 -43.62 -55.40 24.07
N ILE A 205 -43.71 -54.65 25.18
CA ILE A 205 -44.18 -55.18 26.47
C ILE A 205 -45.66 -55.57 26.43
N TYR A 206 -46.49 -54.87 25.66
CA TYR A 206 -47.94 -55.13 25.61
C TYR A 206 -48.35 -56.20 24.59
N ILE A 207 -47.55 -56.44 23.56
CA ILE A 207 -47.82 -57.43 22.51
C ILE A 207 -47.18 -58.80 22.79
N VAL A 208 -46.09 -58.85 23.56
CA VAL A 208 -45.42 -60.09 24.02
C VAL A 208 -45.97 -60.52 25.37
#